data_AF-A0A8J7HNN8-F1
#
_entry.id   AF-A0A8J7HNN8-F1
#
_cell.length_a   1.000
_cell.length_b   1.000
_cell.length_c   1.000
_cell.angle_alpha   90.00
_cell.angle_beta   90.00
_cell.angle_gamma   90.00
#
_symmetry.space_group_name_H-M   'P 1'
#
loop_
_entity.id
_entity.type
_entity.pdbx_description
1 polymer ?
#
loop_
_entity_poly.entity_id
_entity_poly.type
_entity_poly.pdbx_seq_one_letter_code
_entity_poly.pdbx_strand_id
1 'polypeptide(L)'
;MLDLLLITILGFLGSFGHCFGMCGPLTVAFSLSHQQKTPQKASLDDFISWQQQLKFHTLLNLGRMLSYALVGAGIGALGSVLVEGGQLAGVGSDFRRVMAIVTGVMLIWFGLEQVKPNWLPRIPVLHPLLQKSLHDRLSAGMIKLSLKTKWWTPILLGMTWGLMPCGFLYAAQIKAAETGNLWMGTATMLAFGLGTLPTMLGVGVSTSLVSKDRRSQLFRLGGWVTLIIGAITLLRTGDTMVDYTGHAALICLILALIARPISSLWASPLRYRRALGVGAFVLSIVHTTHMIEHSLQWNFAAFLFLPLEFQWGMAAGAVALILMTPAAFTSWESLQKSLGKRWRQIHLLSVPALLLSAIHAVLIGSHYLGSWQSTWGNKLATVLLGIVTLGVLLVRSRFFWSKLSVEKFYVPPTKSR
;
A
#
# COMPACT_ATOMS: atom_id res chain seq x y z
N MET A 1 24.99 -20.57 -2.09
CA MET A 1 25.64 -19.26 -2.28
C MET A 1 24.76 -18.27 -3.04
N LEU A 2 24.05 -18.69 -4.10
CA LEU A 2 23.11 -17.82 -4.84
C LEU A 2 22.03 -17.18 -3.95
N ASP A 3 21.45 -17.95 -3.03
CA ASP A 3 20.40 -17.47 -2.12
C ASP A 3 20.86 -16.33 -1.20
N LEU A 4 22.07 -16.42 -0.64
CA LEU A 4 22.61 -15.35 0.21
C LEU A 4 22.86 -14.07 -0.60
N LEU A 5 23.32 -14.21 -1.85
CA LEU A 5 23.53 -13.08 -2.76
C LEU A 5 22.20 -12.41 -3.10
N LEU A 6 21.15 -13.18 -3.40
CA LEU A 6 19.81 -12.66 -3.65
C LEU A 6 19.25 -11.92 -2.43
N ILE A 7 19.47 -12.44 -1.23
CA ILE A 7 19.01 -11.81 0.02
C ILE A 7 19.82 -10.54 0.33
N THR A 8 21.11 -10.52 0.02
CA THR A 8 21.94 -9.31 0.12
C THR A 8 21.44 -8.23 -0.84
N ILE A 9 21.13 -8.60 -2.09
CA ILE A 9 20.56 -7.69 -3.10
C ILE A 9 19.19 -7.18 -2.65
N LEU A 10 18.34 -8.06 -2.09
CA LEU A 10 17.05 -7.69 -1.52
C LEU A 10 17.21 -6.66 -0.39
N GLY A 11 18.19 -6.87 0.50
CA GLY A 11 18.52 -5.92 1.56
C GLY A 11 18.98 -4.56 1.02
N PHE A 12 19.82 -4.56 -0.02
CA PHE A 12 20.32 -3.35 -0.66
C PHE A 12 19.22 -2.56 -1.38
N LEU A 13 18.49 -3.21 -2.29
CA LEU A 13 17.42 -2.59 -3.08
C LEU A 13 16.23 -2.18 -2.21
N GLY A 14 15.82 -3.04 -1.27
CA GLY A 14 14.72 -2.75 -0.34
C GLY A 14 15.02 -1.55 0.56
N SER A 15 16.30 -1.31 0.87
CA SER A 15 16.70 -0.20 1.74
C SER A 15 16.74 1.16 1.04
N PHE A 16 16.96 1.22 -0.27
CA PHE A 16 17.14 2.48 -1.02
C PHE A 16 15.87 3.34 -1.08
N GLY A 17 14.68 2.74 -0.96
CA GLY A 17 13.40 3.45 -0.95
C GLY A 17 12.72 3.50 0.42
N HIS A 18 12.51 2.33 1.02
CA HIS A 18 11.70 2.19 2.23
C HIS A 18 12.48 2.51 3.51
N CYS A 19 13.66 1.92 3.69
CA CYS A 19 14.51 2.26 4.84
C CYS A 19 14.96 3.72 4.72
N PHE A 20 15.30 4.20 3.53
CA PHE A 20 15.59 5.63 3.33
C PHE A 20 14.46 6.55 3.84
N GLY A 21 13.20 6.24 3.48
CA GLY A 21 12.03 7.01 3.88
C GLY A 21 11.71 6.88 5.37
N MET A 22 11.44 5.66 5.86
CA MET A 22 10.98 5.46 7.24
C MET A 22 12.10 5.45 8.27
N CYS A 23 13.25 4.89 7.89
CA CYS A 23 14.35 4.71 8.81
C CYS A 23 15.26 5.95 8.88
N GLY A 24 15.32 6.76 7.82
CA GLY A 24 16.09 8.00 7.76
C GLY A 24 15.74 9.06 8.82
N PRO A 25 14.47 9.44 9.03
CA PRO A 25 14.10 10.43 10.03
C PRO A 25 14.49 10.03 11.46
N LEU A 26 14.46 8.74 11.79
CA LEU A 26 14.83 8.22 13.11
C LEU A 26 16.35 8.25 13.35
N THR A 27 17.16 7.84 12.36
CA THR A 27 18.63 7.91 12.48
C THR A 27 19.10 9.35 12.64
N VAL A 28 18.44 10.27 11.94
CA VAL A 28 18.60 11.71 12.08
C VAL A 28 18.16 12.22 13.45
N ALA A 29 17.00 11.75 13.90
CA ALA A 29 16.46 11.87 15.26
C ALA A 29 17.54 11.74 16.32
N PHE A 30 18.15 10.56 16.32
CA PHE A 30 19.14 10.15 17.31
C PHE A 30 20.49 10.84 17.13
N SER A 31 20.92 11.08 15.88
CA SER A 31 22.18 11.80 15.62
C SER A 31 22.12 13.26 16.09
N LEU A 32 21.02 13.96 15.85
CA LEU A 32 20.86 15.36 16.28
C LEU A 32 20.73 15.49 17.79
N SER A 33 19.99 14.57 18.44
CA SER A 33 19.89 14.55 19.91
C SER A 33 21.24 14.31 20.60
N HIS A 34 22.18 13.63 19.94
CA HIS A 34 23.53 13.42 20.45
C HIS A 34 24.43 14.65 20.23
N GLN A 35 24.30 15.31 19.08
CA GLN A 35 25.09 16.49 18.72
C GLN A 35 24.79 17.71 19.59
N GLN A 36 23.58 17.79 20.18
CA GLN A 36 23.12 18.93 20.98
C GLN A 36 23.82 19.08 22.35
N LYS A 37 24.63 18.09 22.80
CA LYS A 37 25.33 18.11 24.11
C LYS A 37 26.86 18.22 24.04
N THR A 38 27.47 18.22 22.85
CA THR A 38 28.93 18.41 22.70
C THR A 38 29.19 19.88 22.37
N PRO A 39 29.89 20.67 23.21
CA PRO A 39 30.05 22.10 22.99
C PRO A 39 30.84 22.38 21.71
N GLN A 40 30.24 23.18 20.83
CA GLN A 40 30.76 23.61 19.55
C GLN A 40 31.95 24.56 19.72
N LYS A 41 33.17 24.11 19.39
CA LYS A 41 34.28 25.00 19.02
C LYS A 41 34.53 24.81 17.52
N ALA A 42 34.19 25.83 16.75
CA ALA A 42 34.26 25.83 15.30
C ALA A 42 35.56 26.52 14.85
N SER A 43 36.45 25.77 14.19
CA SER A 43 37.32 26.30 13.11
C SER A 43 38.28 25.25 12.52
N LEU A 44 38.51 24.09 13.14
CA LEU A 44 39.40 23.03 12.61
C LEU A 44 38.82 21.59 12.67
N ASP A 45 37.54 21.45 13.08
CA ASP A 45 36.95 20.21 13.62
C ASP A 45 35.89 19.54 12.71
N ASP A 46 35.75 19.92 11.44
CA ASP A 46 34.75 19.30 10.54
C ASP A 46 35.05 17.81 10.29
N PHE A 47 36.33 17.42 10.21
CA PHE A 47 36.73 16.02 10.01
C PHE A 47 36.47 15.13 11.24
N ILE A 48 36.71 15.66 12.45
CA ILE A 48 36.48 14.94 13.72
C ILE A 48 34.97 14.75 13.97
N SER A 49 34.14 15.73 13.58
CA SER A 49 32.68 15.64 13.65
C SER A 49 32.11 14.53 12.76
N TRP A 50 32.67 14.36 11.56
CA TRP A 50 32.25 13.33 10.60
C TRP A 50 32.62 11.92 11.07
N GLN A 51 33.80 11.75 11.66
CA GLN A 51 34.22 10.47 12.25
C GLN A 51 33.33 10.07 13.44
N GLN A 52 32.92 11.02 14.29
CA GLN A 52 32.02 10.74 15.41
C GLN A 52 30.61 10.35 14.95
N GLN A 53 30.09 10.98 13.89
CA GLN A 53 28.82 10.60 13.26
C GLN A 53 28.92 9.20 12.63
N LEU A 54 30.02 8.91 11.94
CA LEU A 54 30.25 7.60 11.32
C LEU A 54 30.38 6.49 12.38
N LYS A 55 31.06 6.76 13.49
CA LYS A 55 31.12 5.84 14.65
C LYS A 55 29.73 5.58 15.24
N PHE A 56 28.90 6.62 15.42
CA PHE A 56 27.54 6.46 15.91
C PHE A 56 26.68 5.59 14.98
N HIS A 57 26.70 5.87 13.68
CA HIS A 57 25.90 5.13 12.70
C HIS A 57 26.39 3.69 12.47
N THR A 58 27.69 3.44 12.53
CA THR A 58 28.24 2.08 12.46
C THR A 58 27.84 1.26 13.68
N LEU A 59 27.97 1.80 14.89
CA LEU A 59 27.50 1.16 16.13
C LEU A 59 26.00 0.87 16.10
N LEU A 60 25.19 1.80 15.58
CA LEU A 60 23.75 1.62 15.41
C LEU A 60 23.41 0.46 14.46
N ASN A 61 24.05 0.40 13.28
CA ASN A 61 23.79 -0.69 12.33
C ASN A 61 24.35 -2.03 12.83
N LEU A 62 25.42 -2.03 13.60
CA LEU A 62 25.96 -3.23 14.26
C LEU A 62 24.94 -3.81 15.26
N GLY A 63 24.25 -2.94 16.02
CA GLY A 63 23.12 -3.35 16.86
C GLY A 63 21.96 -3.97 16.06
N ARG A 64 21.62 -3.41 14.89
CA ARG A 64 20.59 -3.99 14.00
C ARG A 64 20.99 -5.36 13.48
N MET A 65 22.24 -5.50 13.01
CA MET A 65 22.77 -6.77 12.52
C MET A 65 22.74 -7.85 13.61
N LEU A 66 23.06 -7.49 14.85
CA LEU A 66 22.95 -8.43 15.96
C LEU A 66 21.51 -8.89 16.20
N SER A 67 20.53 -7.98 16.12
CA SER A 67 19.13 -8.36 16.25
C SER A 67 18.64 -9.23 15.09
N TYR A 68 19.05 -8.93 13.86
CA TYR A 68 18.75 -9.78 12.71
C TYR A 68 19.37 -11.17 12.85
N ALA A 69 20.61 -11.27 13.33
CA ALA A 69 21.27 -12.54 13.60
C ALA A 69 20.52 -13.36 14.68
N LEU A 70 20.12 -12.73 15.79
CA LEU A 70 19.36 -13.38 16.86
C LEU A 70 18.00 -13.87 16.38
N VAL A 71 17.27 -13.04 15.63
CA VAL A 71 15.98 -13.42 15.05
C VAL A 71 16.15 -14.53 14.02
N GLY A 72 17.18 -14.46 13.18
CA GLY A 72 17.50 -15.50 12.19
C GLY A 72 17.89 -16.84 12.81
N ALA A 73 18.65 -16.82 13.90
CA ALA A 73 18.98 -18.00 14.68
C ALA A 73 17.72 -18.63 15.26
N GLY A 74 16.85 -17.83 15.89
CA GLY A 74 15.60 -18.30 16.49
C GLY A 74 14.63 -18.88 15.46
N ILE A 75 14.35 -18.14 14.39
CA ILE A 75 13.39 -18.57 13.35
C ILE A 75 13.96 -19.72 12.52
N GLY A 76 15.27 -19.75 12.24
CA GLY A 76 15.92 -20.86 11.55
C GLY A 76 15.92 -22.15 12.38
N ALA A 77 16.11 -22.04 13.70
CA ALA A 77 15.98 -23.16 14.63
C ALA A 77 14.54 -23.66 14.72
N LEU A 78 13.55 -22.76 14.85
CA LEU A 78 12.13 -23.14 14.82
C LEU A 78 11.73 -23.75 13.48
N GLY A 79 12.32 -23.27 12.38
CA GLY A 79 12.15 -23.83 11.05
C GLY A 79 12.57 -25.29 10.96
N SER A 80 13.66 -25.69 11.64
CA SER A 80 14.12 -27.10 11.66
C SER A 80 13.04 -28.05 12.17
N VAL A 81 12.35 -27.67 13.26
CA VAL A 81 11.27 -28.45 13.88
C VAL A 81 10.03 -28.49 12.99
N LEU A 82 9.72 -27.39 12.30
CA LEU A 82 8.55 -27.27 11.42
C LEU A 82 8.73 -28.00 10.07
N VAL A 83 9.96 -28.06 9.56
CA VAL A 83 10.31 -28.81 8.34
C VAL A 83 10.24 -30.31 8.59
N GLU A 84 10.74 -30.77 9.73
CA GLU A 84 10.64 -32.18 10.16
C GLU A 84 9.19 -32.62 10.43
N GLY A 85 8.33 -31.69 10.87
CA GLY A 85 6.90 -31.95 11.11
C GLY A 85 6.01 -31.97 9.85
N GLY A 86 6.53 -31.72 8.65
CA GLY A 86 5.79 -31.79 7.38
C GLY A 86 4.69 -30.73 7.17
N GLN A 87 4.52 -29.77 8.08
CA GLN A 87 3.40 -28.81 8.06
C GLN A 87 3.66 -27.53 7.24
N LEU A 88 4.89 -27.33 6.74
CA LEU A 88 5.26 -26.08 6.06
C LEU A 88 4.78 -25.96 4.60
N ALA A 89 4.36 -27.05 3.96
CA ALA A 89 4.02 -27.04 2.54
C ALA A 89 2.71 -26.29 2.21
N GLY A 90 1.86 -25.97 3.20
CA GLY A 90 0.57 -25.30 2.99
C GLY A 90 0.34 -24.02 3.80
N VAL A 91 0.85 -23.94 5.04
CA VAL A 91 0.63 -22.79 5.94
C VAL A 91 1.43 -21.54 5.51
N GLY A 92 2.48 -21.74 4.71
CA GLY A 92 3.35 -20.65 4.24
C GLY A 92 2.66 -19.64 3.33
N SER A 93 1.69 -20.05 2.51
CA SER A 93 1.02 -19.15 1.56
C SER A 93 0.06 -18.18 2.24
N ASP A 94 -0.80 -18.67 3.14
CA ASP A 94 -1.78 -17.84 3.85
C ASP A 94 -1.13 -16.93 4.88
N PHE A 95 -0.13 -17.42 5.63
CA PHE A 95 0.58 -16.59 6.59
C PHE A 95 1.39 -15.48 5.89
N ARG A 96 2.11 -15.82 4.80
CA ARG A 96 2.83 -14.84 3.98
C ARG A 96 1.89 -13.81 3.36
N ARG A 97 0.69 -14.22 2.97
CA ARG A 97 -0.37 -13.35 2.44
C ARG A 97 -0.91 -12.38 3.50
N VAL A 98 -1.27 -12.87 4.69
CA VAL A 98 -1.72 -12.01 5.80
C VAL A 98 -0.63 -11.01 6.18
N MET A 99 0.61 -11.46 6.32
CA MET A 99 1.75 -10.59 6.64
C MET A 99 2.00 -9.55 5.55
N ALA A 100 1.86 -9.90 4.26
CA ALA A 100 2.01 -8.97 3.15
C ALA A 100 0.87 -7.93 3.11
N ILE A 101 -0.37 -8.30 3.41
CA ILE A 101 -1.49 -7.34 3.53
C ILE A 101 -1.26 -6.38 4.70
N VAL A 102 -0.97 -6.92 5.89
CA VAL A 102 -0.70 -6.12 7.10
C VAL A 102 0.46 -5.15 6.85
N THR A 103 1.54 -5.65 6.25
CA THR A 103 2.69 -4.84 5.88
C THR A 103 2.31 -3.76 4.86
N GLY A 104 1.65 -4.13 3.77
CA GLY A 104 1.29 -3.19 2.70
C GLY A 104 0.41 -2.05 3.20
N VAL A 105 -0.58 -2.36 4.05
CA VAL A 105 -1.43 -1.36 4.71
C VAL A 105 -0.61 -0.46 5.65
N MET A 106 0.27 -1.04 6.48
CA MET A 106 1.15 -0.26 7.36
C MET A 106 2.10 0.65 6.57
N LEU A 107 2.68 0.18 5.46
CA LEU A 107 3.56 0.97 4.60
C LEU A 107 2.82 2.16 3.97
N ILE A 108 1.58 1.95 3.52
CA ILE A 108 0.75 3.04 3.00
C ILE A 108 0.42 4.03 4.11
N TRP A 109 0.08 3.56 5.31
CA TRP A 109 -0.19 4.39 6.48
C TRP A 109 1.00 5.30 6.82
N PHE A 110 2.19 4.72 7.00
CA PHE A 110 3.41 5.46 7.31
C PHE A 110 3.90 6.33 6.14
N GLY A 111 3.66 5.92 4.89
CA GLY A 111 3.95 6.73 3.70
C GLY A 111 3.08 7.99 3.64
N LEU A 112 1.78 7.86 3.90
CA LEU A 112 0.83 8.97 3.95
C LEU A 112 1.15 9.96 5.07
N GLU A 113 1.49 9.46 6.26
CA GLU A 113 1.89 10.30 7.41
C GLU A 113 3.12 11.16 7.09
N GLN A 114 4.11 10.60 6.36
CA GLN A 114 5.31 11.32 5.93
C GLN A 114 5.05 12.34 4.81
N VAL A 115 4.10 12.06 3.91
CA VAL A 115 3.76 12.95 2.79
C VAL A 115 2.93 14.16 3.27
N LYS A 116 1.89 13.91 4.10
CA LYS A 116 1.04 14.95 4.70
C LYS A 116 0.58 14.52 6.11
N PRO A 117 1.24 15.03 7.18
CA PRO A 117 0.91 14.67 8.56
C PRO A 117 -0.52 14.97 9.00
N ASN A 118 -1.18 15.96 8.38
CA ASN A 118 -2.50 16.45 8.77
C ASN A 118 -3.67 15.79 8.01
N TRP A 119 -3.40 14.85 7.11
CA TRP A 119 -4.43 14.31 6.20
C TRP A 119 -5.08 13.01 6.73
N LEU A 120 -4.40 12.29 7.63
CA LEU A 120 -4.95 11.10 8.26
C LEU A 120 -5.67 11.47 9.57
N PRO A 121 -6.95 11.07 9.76
CA PRO A 121 -7.56 11.13 11.07
C PRO A 121 -6.70 10.26 12.02
N ARG A 122 -6.28 10.82 13.15
CA ARG A 122 -5.61 10.05 14.22
C ARG A 122 -6.58 8.97 14.66
N ILE A 123 -6.49 7.77 14.07
CA ILE A 123 -7.36 6.65 14.45
C ILE A 123 -6.95 6.22 15.85
N PRO A 124 -7.85 6.32 16.84
CA PRO A 124 -7.59 5.85 18.20
C PRO A 124 -7.56 4.31 18.30
N VAL A 125 -7.54 3.59 17.18
CA VAL A 125 -7.75 2.12 17.10
C VAL A 125 -6.51 1.32 17.49
N LEU A 126 -5.31 1.90 17.47
CA LEU A 126 -4.12 1.23 18.06
C LEU A 126 -4.01 1.39 19.58
N HIS A 127 -4.87 2.21 20.18
CA HIS A 127 -4.86 2.52 21.61
C HIS A 127 -5.50 1.47 22.56
N PRO A 128 -6.35 0.50 22.12
CA PRO A 128 -6.87 -0.53 23.03
C PRO A 128 -6.04 -1.83 23.07
N LEU A 129 -5.22 -2.15 22.06
CA LEU A 129 -4.49 -3.43 22.01
C LEU A 129 -3.10 -3.40 22.66
N LEU A 130 -2.42 -2.26 22.66
CA LEU A 130 -1.25 -2.05 23.51
C LEU A 130 -1.69 -1.22 24.71
N GLN A 131 -1.84 -1.89 25.86
CA GLN A 131 -2.10 -1.25 27.14
C GLN A 131 -1.25 0.03 27.28
N LYS A 132 -1.93 1.16 27.48
CA LYS A 132 -1.37 2.51 27.67
C LYS A 132 -0.10 2.51 28.52
N SER A 133 -0.03 1.68 29.56
CA SER A 133 1.14 1.61 30.44
C SER A 133 2.39 0.98 29.83
N LEU A 134 2.29 0.01 28.92
CA LEU A 134 3.47 -0.64 28.32
C LEU A 134 4.09 0.26 27.25
N HIS A 135 3.28 0.84 26.37
CA HIS A 135 3.77 1.75 25.34
C HIS A 135 4.36 3.03 25.95
N ASP A 136 3.70 3.60 26.97
CA ASP A 136 4.21 4.80 27.65
C ASP A 136 5.49 4.50 28.46
N ARG A 137 5.60 3.31 29.08
CA ARG A 137 6.83 2.90 29.78
C ARG A 137 7.98 2.58 28.83
N LEU A 138 7.69 1.94 27.69
CA LEU A 138 8.69 1.59 26.69
C LEU A 138 9.18 2.85 25.97
N SER A 139 8.28 3.76 25.61
CA SER A 139 8.63 5.06 25.01
C SER A 139 9.39 5.95 25.99
N ALA A 140 8.94 6.05 27.26
CA ALA A 140 9.69 6.76 28.30
C ALA A 140 11.06 6.12 28.58
N GLY A 141 11.15 4.79 28.54
CA GLY A 141 12.40 4.04 28.62
C GLY A 141 13.35 4.35 27.46
N MET A 142 12.84 4.36 26.23
CA MET A 142 13.59 4.74 25.03
C MET A 142 14.08 6.18 25.08
N ILE A 143 13.24 7.12 25.51
CA ILE A 143 13.63 8.53 25.66
C ILE A 143 14.71 8.67 26.74
N LYS A 144 14.52 8.04 27.91
CA LYS A 144 15.50 8.05 29.01
C LYS A 144 16.82 7.39 28.62
N LEU A 145 16.78 6.36 27.79
CA LEU A 145 17.96 5.67 27.25
C LEU A 145 18.65 6.51 26.17
N SER A 146 17.89 7.14 25.27
CA SER A 146 18.41 8.06 24.25
C SER A 146 19.09 9.30 24.85
N LEU A 147 18.65 9.73 26.04
CA LEU A 147 19.25 10.85 26.77
C LEU A 147 20.54 10.46 27.53
N LYS A 148 20.86 9.16 27.68
CA LYS A 148 22.12 8.69 28.25
C LYS A 148 23.19 8.56 27.17
N THR A 149 24.22 9.37 27.26
CA THR A 149 25.39 9.41 26.36
C THR A 149 26.44 8.35 26.73
N LYS A 150 26.04 7.08 26.79
CA LYS A 150 26.99 5.95 26.93
C LYS A 150 27.35 5.40 25.55
N TRP A 151 28.55 4.84 25.41
CA TRP A 151 29.02 4.29 24.13
C TRP A 151 28.21 3.10 23.60
N TRP A 152 27.41 2.44 24.45
CA TRP A 152 26.51 1.34 24.07
C TRP A 152 25.12 1.80 23.64
N THR A 153 24.76 3.07 23.88
CA THR A 153 23.43 3.62 23.55
C THR A 153 23.08 3.44 22.07
N PRO A 154 24.00 3.67 21.09
CA PRO A 154 23.69 3.44 19.68
C PRO A 154 23.45 1.96 19.37
N ILE A 155 24.19 1.04 20.01
CA ILE A 155 24.01 -0.40 19.83
C ILE A 155 22.62 -0.82 20.31
N LEU A 156 22.22 -0.40 21.52
CA LEU A 156 20.90 -0.70 22.08
C LEU A 156 19.76 -0.14 21.23
N LEU A 157 19.88 1.10 20.77
CA LEU A 157 18.92 1.70 19.83
C LEU A 157 18.84 0.87 18.55
N GLY A 158 20.00 0.47 18.01
CA GLY A 158 20.09 -0.40 16.84
C GLY A 158 19.39 -1.75 17.05
N MET A 159 19.55 -2.36 18.23
CA MET A 159 18.90 -3.62 18.54
C MET A 159 17.37 -3.48 18.59
N THR A 160 16.88 -2.50 19.34
CA THR A 160 15.43 -2.23 19.45
C THR A 160 14.81 -1.92 18.08
N TRP A 161 15.56 -1.26 17.22
CA TRP A 161 15.10 -0.85 15.91
C TRP A 161 15.20 -1.96 14.85
N GLY A 162 16.16 -2.89 15.00
CA GLY A 162 16.25 -4.11 14.18
C GLY A 162 15.08 -5.08 14.40
N LEU A 163 14.31 -4.91 15.48
CA LEU A 163 13.09 -5.68 15.75
C LEU A 163 11.84 -5.08 15.11
N MET A 164 11.95 -3.94 14.42
CA MET A 164 10.79 -3.32 13.78
C MET A 164 10.32 -4.15 12.58
N PRO A 165 9.05 -4.57 12.55
CA PRO A 165 8.52 -5.38 11.47
C PRO A 165 8.42 -4.57 10.18
N CYS A 166 9.06 -5.03 9.11
CA CYS A 166 8.87 -4.49 7.77
C CYS A 166 8.81 -5.61 6.72
N GLY A 167 8.17 -5.35 5.58
CA GLY A 167 7.90 -6.38 4.56
C GLY A 167 9.13 -7.10 4.04
N PHE A 168 10.20 -6.35 3.78
CA PHE A 168 11.47 -6.91 3.32
C PHE A 168 12.14 -7.76 4.41
N LEU A 169 12.04 -7.34 5.67
CA LEU A 169 12.53 -8.12 6.81
C LEU A 169 11.73 -9.41 6.97
N TYR A 170 10.41 -9.39 6.79
CA TYR A 170 9.60 -10.60 6.81
C TYR A 170 9.93 -11.56 5.67
N ALA A 171 10.16 -11.05 4.45
CA ALA A 171 10.60 -11.90 3.35
C ALA A 171 11.93 -12.61 3.67
N ALA A 172 12.88 -11.89 4.28
CA ALA A 172 14.15 -12.47 4.73
C ALA A 172 13.96 -13.46 5.90
N GLN A 173 13.07 -13.17 6.86
CA GLN A 173 12.76 -14.07 7.98
C GLN A 173 12.05 -15.35 7.53
N ILE A 174 11.12 -15.28 6.58
CA ILE A 174 10.47 -16.45 5.98
C ILE A 174 11.53 -17.31 5.28
N LYS A 175 12.40 -16.69 4.49
CA LYS A 175 13.51 -17.42 3.84
C LYS A 175 14.49 -18.01 4.85
N ALA A 176 14.73 -17.34 5.98
CA ALA A 176 15.52 -17.89 7.09
C ALA A 176 14.83 -19.10 7.74
N ALA A 177 13.51 -19.05 7.92
CA ALA A 177 12.72 -20.19 8.41
C ALA A 177 12.80 -21.40 7.47
N GLU A 178 12.70 -21.16 6.15
CA GLU A 178 12.83 -22.19 5.11
C GLU A 178 14.19 -22.89 5.12
N THR A 179 15.24 -22.26 5.64
CA THR A 179 16.56 -22.92 5.72
C THR A 179 16.59 -24.09 6.68
N GLY A 180 15.65 -24.16 7.64
CA GLY A 180 15.54 -25.26 8.59
C GLY A 180 16.80 -25.49 9.44
N ASN A 181 17.70 -24.50 9.57
CA ASN A 181 18.94 -24.63 10.31
C ASN A 181 19.31 -23.30 10.98
N LEU A 182 19.69 -23.35 12.26
CA LEU A 182 20.09 -22.18 13.04
C LEU A 182 21.22 -21.37 12.37
N TRP A 183 22.25 -22.05 11.86
CA TRP A 183 23.41 -21.40 11.24
C TRP A 183 23.05 -20.75 9.91
N MET A 184 22.28 -21.45 9.07
CA MET A 184 21.84 -20.92 7.78
C MET A 184 20.81 -19.80 7.92
N GLY A 185 19.90 -19.88 8.90
CA GLY A 185 18.97 -18.80 9.24
C GLY A 185 19.70 -17.55 9.73
N THR A 186 20.72 -17.72 10.57
CA THR A 186 21.60 -16.64 11.03
C THR A 186 22.36 -16.02 9.84
N ALA A 187 22.97 -16.84 8.99
CA ALA A 187 23.73 -16.38 7.82
C ALA A 187 22.83 -15.63 6.81
N THR A 188 21.62 -16.12 6.57
CA THR A 188 20.62 -15.45 5.74
C THR A 188 20.27 -14.05 6.25
N MET A 189 20.00 -13.91 7.55
CA MET A 189 19.65 -12.63 8.14
C MET A 189 20.84 -11.68 8.26
N LEU A 190 22.05 -12.20 8.46
CA LEU A 190 23.28 -11.42 8.38
C LEU A 190 23.55 -10.91 6.96
N ALA A 191 23.34 -11.75 5.94
CA ALA A 191 23.45 -11.36 4.53
C ALA A 191 22.47 -10.23 4.18
N PHE A 192 21.22 -10.33 4.65
CA PHE A 192 20.24 -9.24 4.56
C PHE A 192 20.74 -7.97 5.24
N GLY A 193 21.22 -8.07 6.48
CA GLY A 193 21.76 -6.94 7.25
C GLY A 193 22.94 -6.26 6.56
N LEU A 194 23.89 -7.04 6.01
CA LEU A 194 25.01 -6.55 5.21
C LEU A 194 24.53 -5.81 3.95
N GLY A 195 23.47 -6.28 3.29
CA GLY A 195 22.86 -5.57 2.17
C GLY A 195 22.29 -4.19 2.56
N THR A 196 21.74 -4.06 3.77
CA THR A 196 21.18 -2.79 4.26
C THR A 196 22.23 -1.77 4.73
N LEU A 197 23.45 -2.21 5.02
CA LEU A 197 24.51 -1.38 5.60
C LEU A 197 24.95 -0.20 4.70
N PRO A 198 25.31 -0.42 3.42
CA PRO A 198 25.78 0.65 2.54
C PRO A 198 24.77 1.78 2.38
N THR A 199 23.48 1.41 2.28
CA THR A 199 22.40 2.39 2.11
C THR A 199 22.17 3.18 3.40
N MET A 200 22.09 2.53 4.57
CA MET A 200 21.90 3.20 5.86
C MET A 200 23.06 4.10 6.27
N LEU A 201 24.31 3.68 6.00
CA LEU A 201 25.48 4.54 6.19
C LEU A 201 25.47 5.72 5.21
N GLY A 202 25.11 5.46 3.95
CA GLY A 202 24.91 6.50 2.94
C GLY A 202 23.89 7.55 3.39
N VAL A 203 22.74 7.13 3.92
CA VAL A 203 21.74 8.06 4.46
C VAL A 203 22.32 8.86 5.62
N GLY A 204 22.90 8.22 6.63
CA GLY A 204 23.44 8.89 7.81
C GLY A 204 24.44 9.99 7.46
N VAL A 205 25.29 9.72 6.47
CA VAL A 205 26.29 10.65 5.93
C VAL A 205 25.67 11.74 5.06
N SER A 206 24.83 11.42 4.07
CA SER A 206 24.26 12.40 3.14
C SER A 206 23.34 13.38 3.87
N THR A 207 22.46 12.82 4.70
CA THR A 207 22.31 13.23 6.09
C THR A 207 22.73 14.63 6.53
N SER A 208 24.00 14.68 6.94
CA SER A 208 24.66 15.80 7.61
C SER A 208 25.18 16.85 6.62
N LEU A 209 25.30 16.50 5.34
CA LEU A 209 25.75 17.40 4.27
C LEU A 209 24.60 18.21 3.65
N VAL A 210 23.35 17.88 3.97
CA VAL A 210 22.15 18.43 3.32
C VAL A 210 21.45 19.45 4.22
N SER A 211 21.10 20.62 3.65
CA SER A 211 20.39 21.69 4.36
C SER A 211 19.00 21.27 4.83
N LYS A 212 18.49 21.94 5.89
CA LYS A 212 17.22 21.62 6.57
C LYS A 212 16.01 21.52 5.61
N ASP A 213 15.95 22.37 4.59
CA ASP A 213 14.85 22.38 3.61
C ASP A 213 14.93 21.20 2.64
N ARG A 214 16.13 20.88 2.14
CA ARG A 214 16.35 19.71 1.28
C ARG A 214 16.12 18.41 2.05
N ARG A 215 16.44 18.37 3.34
CA ARG A 215 16.13 17.22 4.22
C ARG A 215 14.63 16.96 4.35
N SER A 216 13.81 18.00 4.48
CA SER A 216 12.34 17.85 4.52
C SER A 216 11.79 17.34 3.18
N GLN A 217 12.31 17.83 2.06
CA GLN A 217 11.92 17.34 0.72
C GLN A 217 12.31 15.87 0.53
N LEU A 218 13.50 15.49 1.01
CA LEU A 218 14.05 14.14 0.91
C LEU A 218 13.22 13.12 1.70
N PHE A 219 12.79 13.46 2.92
CA PHE A 219 11.87 12.62 3.68
C PHE A 219 10.47 12.52 3.05
N ARG A 220 9.98 13.61 2.44
CA ARG A 220 8.72 13.60 1.70
C ARG A 220 8.77 12.69 0.46
N LEU A 221 9.90 12.71 -0.25
CA LEU A 221 10.18 11.81 -1.37
C LEU A 221 10.24 10.34 -0.90
N GLY A 222 10.93 10.08 0.21
CA GLY A 222 10.96 8.75 0.84
C GLY A 222 9.58 8.24 1.27
N GLY A 223 8.69 9.15 1.72
CA GLY A 223 7.28 8.86 1.99
C GLY A 223 6.51 8.43 0.74
N TRP A 224 6.68 9.13 -0.39
CA TRP A 224 6.09 8.73 -1.67
C TRP A 224 6.60 7.37 -2.16
N VAL A 225 7.91 7.13 -2.08
CA VAL A 225 8.50 5.83 -2.45
C VAL A 225 7.96 4.71 -1.55
N THR A 226 7.84 4.95 -0.24
CA THR A 226 7.26 3.98 0.71
C THR A 226 5.80 3.69 0.41
N LEU A 227 5.01 4.72 0.06
CA LEU A 227 3.62 4.57 -0.34
C LEU A 227 3.49 3.73 -1.62
N ILE A 228 4.34 3.98 -2.61
CA ILE A 228 4.40 3.20 -3.85
C ILE A 228 4.78 1.74 -3.56
N ILE A 229 5.79 1.49 -2.73
CA ILE A 229 6.19 0.13 -2.34
C ILE A 229 5.05 -0.57 -1.59
N GLY A 230 4.38 0.11 -0.67
CA GLY A 230 3.23 -0.42 0.06
C GLY A 230 2.06 -0.77 -0.88
N ALA A 231 1.77 0.13 -1.83
CA ALA A 231 0.79 -0.12 -2.88
C ALA A 231 1.18 -1.34 -3.71
N ILE A 232 2.39 -1.38 -4.29
CA ILE A 232 2.89 -2.52 -5.07
C ILE A 232 2.84 -3.82 -4.26
N THR A 233 3.18 -3.78 -2.98
CA THR A 233 3.12 -4.96 -2.09
C THR A 233 1.70 -5.48 -1.97
N LEU A 234 0.71 -4.60 -1.75
CA LEU A 234 -0.69 -5.00 -1.80
C LEU A 234 -1.06 -5.55 -3.18
N LEU A 235 -0.73 -4.84 -4.25
CA LEU A 235 -1.00 -5.26 -5.63
C LEU A 235 -0.38 -6.61 -5.99
N ARG A 236 0.67 -7.06 -5.30
CA ARG A 236 1.31 -8.35 -5.57
C ARG A 236 0.78 -9.50 -4.71
N THR A 237 -0.10 -9.25 -3.74
CA THR A 237 -0.50 -10.21 -2.70
C THR A 237 -1.63 -11.19 -3.12
N GLY A 238 -1.69 -11.56 -4.41
CA GLY A 238 -2.45 -12.72 -4.91
C GLY A 238 -3.88 -12.44 -5.38
N ASP A 239 -4.47 -13.44 -6.06
CA ASP A 239 -5.73 -13.42 -6.85
C ASP A 239 -6.91 -12.68 -6.20
N THR A 240 -7.02 -12.68 -4.86
CA THR A 240 -8.09 -11.96 -4.17
C THR A 240 -8.00 -10.44 -4.24
N MET A 241 -6.83 -9.85 -4.45
CA MET A 241 -6.67 -8.39 -4.62
C MET A 241 -7.28 -7.89 -5.92
N VAL A 242 -7.27 -8.73 -6.96
CA VAL A 242 -7.94 -8.48 -8.24
C VAL A 242 -9.43 -8.30 -7.98
N ASP A 243 -10.01 -9.22 -7.21
CA ASP A 243 -11.41 -9.15 -6.84
C ASP A 243 -11.66 -7.86 -6.06
N TYR A 244 -10.95 -7.59 -4.96
CA TYR A 244 -11.21 -6.40 -4.16
C TYR A 244 -11.07 -5.09 -4.95
N THR A 245 -10.09 -4.99 -5.85
CA THR A 245 -9.89 -3.79 -6.69
C THR A 245 -11.00 -3.63 -7.73
N GLY A 246 -11.45 -4.72 -8.35
CA GLY A 246 -12.59 -4.72 -9.29
C GLY A 246 -13.91 -4.38 -8.60
N HIS A 247 -14.21 -5.01 -7.46
CA HIS A 247 -15.44 -4.73 -6.69
C HIS A 247 -15.43 -3.30 -6.13
N ALA A 248 -14.31 -2.84 -5.58
CA ALA A 248 -14.18 -1.47 -5.08
C ALA A 248 -14.36 -0.45 -6.22
N ALA A 249 -13.81 -0.72 -7.41
CA ALA A 249 -14.03 0.12 -8.58
C ALA A 249 -15.51 0.21 -8.96
N LEU A 250 -16.20 -0.94 -9.03
CA LEU A 250 -17.62 -1.01 -9.38
C LEU A 250 -18.51 -0.30 -8.34
N ILE A 251 -18.26 -0.52 -7.05
CA ILE A 251 -19.00 0.13 -5.96
C ILE A 251 -18.76 1.65 -6.00
N CYS A 252 -17.51 2.09 -6.18
CA CYS A 252 -17.21 3.52 -6.29
C CYS A 252 -17.91 4.17 -7.49
N LEU A 253 -17.98 3.47 -8.63
CA LEU A 253 -18.70 3.93 -9.82
C LEU A 253 -20.21 4.02 -9.58
N ILE A 254 -20.81 3.01 -8.96
CA ILE A 254 -22.23 2.99 -8.56
C ILE A 254 -22.53 4.16 -7.62
N LEU A 255 -21.74 4.33 -6.57
CA LEU A 255 -21.91 5.44 -5.61
C LEU A 255 -21.76 6.81 -6.28
N ALA A 256 -20.78 6.97 -7.19
CA ALA A 256 -20.60 8.22 -7.93
C ALA A 256 -21.78 8.57 -8.85
N LEU A 257 -22.48 7.55 -9.38
CA LEU A 257 -23.64 7.70 -10.26
C LEU A 257 -24.94 7.93 -9.48
N ILE A 258 -25.12 7.29 -8.32
CA ILE A 258 -26.29 7.47 -7.42
C ILE A 258 -26.20 8.77 -6.61
N ALA A 259 -24.99 9.29 -6.35
CA ALA A 259 -24.77 10.44 -5.47
C ALA A 259 -25.65 11.67 -5.74
N ARG A 260 -25.98 11.95 -7.01
CA ARG A 260 -26.82 13.10 -7.40
C ARG A 260 -28.32 12.84 -7.24
N PRO A 261 -28.90 11.75 -7.76
CA PRO A 261 -30.34 11.51 -7.57
C PRO A 261 -30.73 11.21 -6.13
N ILE A 262 -29.84 10.63 -5.31
CA ILE A 262 -30.13 10.34 -3.89
C ILE A 262 -29.85 11.51 -2.95
N SER A 263 -29.33 12.64 -3.44
CA SER A 263 -28.84 13.71 -2.57
C SER A 263 -29.92 14.38 -1.71
N SER A 264 -31.19 14.22 -2.10
CA SER A 264 -32.35 14.67 -1.31
C SER A 264 -32.58 13.83 -0.05
N LEU A 265 -32.21 12.55 -0.07
CA LEU A 265 -32.35 11.61 1.05
C LEU A 265 -31.02 11.41 1.80
N TRP A 266 -29.89 11.44 1.09
CA TRP A 266 -28.56 11.24 1.67
C TRP A 266 -27.50 12.09 0.97
N ALA A 267 -27.04 13.17 1.62
CA ALA A 267 -26.14 14.15 1.01
C ALA A 267 -24.64 13.79 1.06
N SER A 268 -24.24 12.83 1.89
CA SER A 268 -22.81 12.49 2.10
C SER A 268 -22.07 12.04 0.82
N PRO A 269 -22.63 11.15 -0.03
CA PRO A 269 -21.97 10.73 -1.27
C PRO A 269 -21.78 11.86 -2.29
N LEU A 270 -22.63 12.90 -2.26
CA LEU A 270 -22.50 14.06 -3.15
C LEU A 270 -21.22 14.86 -2.87
N ARG A 271 -20.82 14.97 -1.59
CA ARG A 271 -19.59 15.68 -1.16
C ARG A 271 -18.33 15.05 -1.73
N TYR A 272 -18.32 13.72 -1.85
CA TYR A 272 -17.16 12.95 -2.29
C TYR A 272 -17.29 12.42 -3.73
N ARG A 273 -18.30 12.85 -4.49
CA ARG A 273 -18.59 12.32 -5.84
C ARG A 273 -17.41 12.36 -6.80
N ARG A 274 -16.62 13.44 -6.79
CA ARG A 274 -15.41 13.57 -7.63
C ARG A 274 -14.35 12.54 -7.22
N ALA A 275 -14.12 12.38 -5.91
CA ALA A 275 -13.18 11.40 -5.37
C ALA A 275 -13.62 9.96 -5.65
N LEU A 276 -14.92 9.65 -5.53
CA LEU A 276 -15.49 8.34 -5.87
C LEU A 276 -15.32 8.00 -7.35
N GLY A 277 -15.58 8.96 -8.25
CA GLY A 277 -15.41 8.74 -9.70
C GLY A 277 -13.95 8.55 -10.12
N VAL A 278 -13.03 9.38 -9.62
CA VAL A 278 -11.59 9.23 -9.88
C VAL A 278 -11.05 7.96 -9.22
N GLY A 279 -11.50 7.65 -8.00
CA GLY A 279 -11.16 6.42 -7.28
C GLY A 279 -11.58 5.17 -8.05
N ALA A 280 -12.81 5.15 -8.60
CA ALA A 280 -13.27 4.06 -9.46
C ALA A 280 -12.35 3.84 -10.67
N PHE A 281 -11.90 4.92 -11.33
CA PHE A 281 -10.99 4.85 -12.47
C PHE A 281 -9.60 4.32 -12.07
N VAL A 282 -9.01 4.85 -11.00
CA VAL A 282 -7.69 4.40 -10.53
C VAL A 282 -7.74 2.92 -10.12
N LEU A 283 -8.77 2.51 -9.38
CA LEU A 283 -8.96 1.11 -9.00
C LEU A 283 -9.17 0.20 -10.22
N SER A 284 -9.85 0.69 -11.26
CA SER A 284 -10.01 -0.06 -12.52
C SER A 284 -8.68 -0.24 -13.26
N ILE A 285 -7.82 0.79 -13.32
CA ILE A 285 -6.46 0.66 -13.88
C ILE A 285 -5.68 -0.40 -13.10
N VAL A 286 -5.69 -0.29 -11.77
CA VAL A 286 -5.00 -1.22 -10.89
C VAL A 286 -5.46 -2.66 -11.11
N HIS A 287 -6.78 -2.86 -11.17
CA HIS A 287 -7.39 -4.16 -11.46
C HIS A 287 -6.93 -4.72 -12.82
N THR A 288 -7.00 -3.91 -13.88
CA THR A 288 -6.59 -4.32 -15.23
C THR A 288 -5.10 -4.63 -15.31
N THR A 289 -4.23 -3.81 -14.72
CA THR A 289 -2.78 -4.06 -14.69
C THR A 289 -2.46 -5.34 -13.95
N HIS A 290 -3.13 -5.61 -12.83
CA HIS A 290 -2.97 -6.86 -12.10
C HIS A 290 -3.42 -8.07 -12.93
N MET A 291 -4.50 -7.96 -13.71
CA MET A 291 -4.97 -9.04 -14.60
C MET A 291 -4.01 -9.30 -15.76
N ILE A 292 -3.45 -8.24 -16.36
CA ILE A 292 -2.47 -8.38 -17.44
C ILE A 292 -1.19 -9.05 -16.92
N GLU A 293 -0.72 -8.65 -15.74
CA GLU A 293 0.46 -9.25 -15.11
C GLU A 293 0.20 -10.72 -14.74
N HIS A 294 -0.86 -10.99 -13.96
CA HIS A 294 -1.04 -12.31 -13.35
C HIS A 294 -1.60 -13.35 -14.33
N SER A 295 -2.62 -12.97 -15.10
CA SER A 295 -3.36 -13.90 -15.98
C SER A 295 -2.79 -13.98 -17.38
N LEU A 296 -2.33 -12.85 -17.94
CA LEU A 296 -1.79 -12.81 -19.30
C LEU A 296 -0.26 -12.84 -19.34
N GLN A 297 0.44 -12.57 -18.24
CA GLN A 297 1.92 -12.46 -18.20
C GLN A 297 2.46 -11.53 -19.31
N TRP A 298 1.71 -10.46 -19.61
CA TRP A 298 1.96 -9.55 -20.75
C TRP A 298 1.95 -10.20 -22.15
N ASN A 299 1.55 -11.46 -22.27
CA ASN A 299 1.39 -12.16 -23.53
C ASN A 299 -0.04 -11.98 -24.07
N PHE A 300 -0.24 -10.95 -24.87
CA PHE A 300 -1.53 -10.66 -25.49
C PHE A 300 -1.98 -11.71 -26.53
N ALA A 301 -1.08 -12.55 -27.05
CA ALA A 301 -1.48 -13.63 -27.94
C ALA A 301 -2.33 -14.67 -27.19
N ALA A 302 -2.09 -14.85 -25.87
CA ALA A 302 -2.87 -15.74 -25.02
C ALA A 302 -4.36 -15.38 -25.01
N PHE A 303 -4.72 -14.10 -25.17
CA PHE A 303 -6.10 -13.62 -25.22
C PHE A 303 -6.94 -14.35 -26.28
N LEU A 304 -6.38 -14.61 -27.46
CA LEU A 304 -7.10 -15.25 -28.57
C LEU A 304 -7.39 -16.74 -28.31
N PHE A 305 -6.66 -17.35 -27.37
CA PHE A 305 -6.84 -18.75 -26.98
C PHE A 305 -7.82 -18.91 -25.81
N LEU A 306 -8.29 -17.82 -25.19
CA LEU A 306 -9.31 -17.91 -24.14
C LEU A 306 -10.69 -18.22 -24.74
N PRO A 307 -11.60 -18.90 -24.00
CA PRO A 307 -12.97 -19.10 -24.44
C PRO A 307 -13.68 -17.78 -24.76
N LEU A 308 -14.61 -17.80 -25.74
CA LEU A 308 -15.28 -16.58 -26.24
C LEU A 308 -15.92 -15.75 -25.11
N GLU A 309 -16.47 -16.39 -24.09
CA GLU A 309 -17.13 -15.72 -22.96
C GLU A 309 -16.16 -14.81 -22.20
N PHE A 310 -14.92 -15.25 -21.97
CA PHE A 310 -13.88 -14.45 -21.34
C PHE A 310 -13.35 -13.37 -22.26
N GLN A 311 -13.24 -13.64 -23.57
CA GLN A 311 -12.85 -12.63 -24.56
C GLN A 311 -13.84 -11.46 -24.56
N TRP A 312 -15.15 -11.76 -24.61
CA TRP A 312 -16.22 -10.77 -24.55
C TRP A 312 -16.26 -10.05 -23.20
N GLY A 313 -16.08 -10.77 -22.10
CA GLY A 313 -15.99 -10.19 -20.75
C GLY A 313 -14.84 -9.19 -20.64
N MET A 314 -13.63 -9.59 -21.03
CA MET A 314 -12.45 -8.72 -21.02
C MET A 314 -12.59 -7.53 -21.97
N ALA A 315 -13.14 -7.74 -23.17
CA ALA A 315 -13.41 -6.68 -24.13
C ALA A 315 -14.40 -5.64 -23.57
N ALA A 316 -15.48 -6.08 -22.92
CA ALA A 316 -16.44 -5.20 -22.25
C ALA A 316 -15.75 -4.36 -21.16
N GLY A 317 -14.88 -4.97 -20.34
CA GLY A 317 -14.10 -4.28 -19.31
C GLY A 317 -13.14 -3.24 -19.90
N ALA A 318 -12.43 -3.58 -20.98
CA ALA A 318 -11.53 -2.67 -21.68
C ALA A 318 -12.27 -1.46 -22.27
N VAL A 319 -13.41 -1.69 -22.93
CA VAL A 319 -14.25 -0.61 -23.48
C VAL A 319 -14.81 0.27 -22.35
N ALA A 320 -15.23 -0.31 -21.22
CA ALA A 320 -15.68 0.45 -20.07
C ALA A 320 -14.58 1.39 -19.53
N LEU A 321 -13.34 0.88 -19.41
CA LEU A 321 -12.19 1.67 -18.97
C LEU A 321 -11.88 2.83 -19.93
N ILE A 322 -11.93 2.58 -21.25
CA ILE A 322 -11.76 3.60 -22.29
C ILE A 322 -12.83 4.69 -22.16
N LEU A 323 -14.10 4.32 -21.97
CA LEU A 323 -15.20 5.27 -21.80
C LEU A 323 -15.07 6.12 -20.52
N MET A 324 -14.50 5.56 -19.45
CA MET A 324 -14.26 6.29 -18.21
C MET A 324 -13.05 7.23 -18.26
N THR A 325 -12.08 6.95 -19.13
CA THR A 325 -10.81 7.68 -19.22
C THR A 325 -11.02 9.19 -19.42
N PRO A 326 -11.80 9.67 -20.41
CA PRO A 326 -12.04 11.09 -20.59
C PRO A 326 -12.67 11.78 -19.36
N ALA A 327 -13.55 11.10 -18.63
CA ALA A 327 -14.18 11.65 -17.42
C ALA A 327 -13.18 11.79 -16.27
N ALA A 328 -12.26 10.84 -16.12
CA ALA A 328 -11.21 10.90 -15.09
C ALA A 328 -10.21 12.05 -15.35
N PHE A 329 -9.72 12.17 -16.57
CA PHE A 329 -8.74 13.22 -16.94
C PHE A 329 -9.35 14.62 -16.93
N THR A 330 -10.64 14.77 -17.21
CA THR A 330 -11.34 16.06 -17.17
C THR A 330 -11.91 16.44 -15.80
N SER A 331 -11.50 15.72 -14.74
CA SER A 331 -11.92 16.01 -13.36
C SER A 331 -11.21 17.21 -12.71
N TRP A 332 -10.22 17.80 -13.38
CA TRP A 332 -9.49 18.99 -12.93
C TRP A 332 -10.33 20.26 -13.07
N GLU A 333 -10.23 21.18 -12.10
CA GLU A 333 -11.06 22.40 -12.06
C GLU A 333 -10.82 23.35 -13.25
N SER A 334 -9.59 23.36 -13.77
CA SER A 334 -9.22 24.13 -14.96
C SER A 334 -9.92 23.61 -16.22
N LEU A 335 -9.92 22.29 -16.41
CA LEU A 335 -10.56 21.63 -17.55
C LEU A 335 -12.08 21.71 -17.47
N GLN A 336 -12.66 21.69 -16.27
CA GLN A 336 -14.09 21.89 -16.06
C GLN A 336 -14.55 23.29 -16.55
N LYS A 337 -13.76 24.33 -16.29
CA LYS A 337 -14.05 25.70 -16.75
C LYS A 337 -13.87 25.85 -18.27
N SER A 338 -12.85 25.21 -18.84
CA SER A 338 -12.55 25.26 -20.28
C SER A 338 -13.57 24.50 -21.15
N LEU A 339 -14.02 23.33 -20.72
CA LEU A 339 -14.87 22.44 -21.52
C LEU A 339 -16.37 22.79 -21.48
N GLY A 340 -16.81 23.61 -20.52
CA GLY A 340 -18.19 24.11 -20.43
C GLY A 340 -19.26 23.01 -20.60
N LYS A 341 -20.06 23.09 -21.68
CA LYS A 341 -21.14 22.13 -21.97
C LYS A 341 -20.64 20.72 -22.33
N ARG A 342 -19.47 20.61 -23.00
CA ARG A 342 -18.88 19.33 -23.43
C ARG A 342 -18.37 18.49 -22.25
N TRP A 343 -17.93 19.16 -21.17
CA TRP A 343 -17.52 18.50 -19.93
C TRP A 343 -18.58 17.50 -19.41
N ARG A 344 -19.85 17.86 -19.58
CA ARG A 344 -20.97 17.06 -19.10
C ARG A 344 -21.33 15.90 -20.02
N GLN A 345 -21.15 16.06 -21.34
CA GLN A 345 -21.29 14.94 -22.28
C GLN A 345 -20.23 13.87 -22.01
N ILE A 346 -19.00 14.31 -21.71
CA ILE A 346 -17.89 13.43 -21.33
C ILE A 346 -18.23 12.62 -20.06
N HIS A 347 -18.77 13.26 -19.03
CA HIS A 347 -19.19 12.57 -17.79
C HIS A 347 -20.45 11.71 -17.96
N LEU A 348 -21.18 11.82 -19.08
CA LEU A 348 -22.31 10.94 -19.38
C LEU A 348 -21.82 9.55 -19.82
N LEU A 349 -20.61 9.45 -20.39
CA LEU A 349 -19.99 8.20 -20.82
C LEU A 349 -19.75 7.22 -19.65
N SER A 350 -19.75 7.70 -18.40
CA SER A 350 -19.70 6.83 -17.22
C SER A 350 -20.95 5.95 -17.06
N VAL A 351 -22.08 6.27 -17.72
CA VAL A 351 -23.29 5.44 -17.69
C VAL A 351 -23.15 4.18 -18.54
N PRO A 352 -22.81 4.25 -19.84
CA PRO A 352 -22.52 3.05 -20.61
C PRO A 352 -21.31 2.28 -20.06
N ALA A 353 -20.35 2.97 -19.44
CA ALA A 353 -19.24 2.29 -18.75
C ALA A 353 -19.73 1.41 -17.59
N LEU A 354 -20.66 1.87 -16.74
CA LEU A 354 -21.22 1.03 -15.67
C LEU A 354 -21.89 -0.24 -16.22
N LEU A 355 -22.64 -0.11 -17.31
CA LEU A 355 -23.34 -1.23 -17.93
C LEU A 355 -22.34 -2.26 -18.50
N LEU A 356 -21.29 -1.79 -19.18
CA LEU A 356 -20.22 -2.64 -19.68
C LEU A 356 -19.39 -3.28 -18.56
N SER A 357 -19.11 -2.56 -17.47
CA SER A 357 -18.45 -3.11 -16.28
C SER A 357 -19.29 -4.18 -15.58
N ALA A 358 -20.61 -4.03 -15.53
CA ALA A 358 -21.52 -5.05 -15.00
C ALA A 358 -21.55 -6.31 -15.89
N ILE A 359 -21.60 -6.13 -17.22
CA ILE A 359 -21.50 -7.24 -18.19
C ILE A 359 -20.16 -7.97 -18.03
N HIS A 360 -19.05 -7.22 -17.95
CA HIS A 360 -17.72 -7.75 -17.68
C HIS A 360 -17.69 -8.62 -16.41
N ALA A 361 -18.24 -8.11 -15.30
CA ALA A 361 -18.27 -8.84 -14.03
C ALA A 361 -19.11 -10.13 -14.10
N VAL A 362 -20.23 -10.12 -14.82
CA VAL A 362 -21.11 -11.29 -15.00
C VAL A 362 -20.47 -12.34 -15.90
N LEU A 363 -19.81 -11.93 -17.00
CA LEU A 363 -19.21 -12.83 -17.98
C LEU A 363 -17.92 -13.50 -17.46
N ILE A 364 -17.09 -12.77 -16.72
CA ILE A 364 -15.83 -13.32 -16.19
C ILE A 364 -16.07 -14.20 -14.95
N GLY A 365 -17.10 -13.88 -14.15
CA GLY A 365 -17.38 -14.58 -12.90
C GLY A 365 -16.28 -14.35 -11.87
N SER A 366 -16.44 -13.33 -11.02
CA SER A 366 -15.51 -13.13 -9.89
C SER A 366 -15.74 -14.19 -8.81
N HIS A 367 -14.76 -14.45 -7.95
CA HIS A 367 -14.92 -15.37 -6.79
C HIS A 367 -16.09 -14.95 -5.86
N TYR A 368 -16.57 -13.70 -5.94
CA TYR A 368 -17.74 -13.17 -5.24
C TYR A 368 -19.08 -13.60 -5.87
N LEU A 369 -19.07 -13.91 -7.17
CA LEU A 369 -20.12 -14.59 -7.91
C LEU A 369 -19.82 -16.09 -8.02
N GLY A 370 -18.84 -16.57 -7.24
CA GLY A 370 -18.24 -17.91 -7.12
C GLY A 370 -17.70 -18.54 -8.40
N SER A 371 -17.10 -19.73 -8.24
CA SER A 371 -16.59 -20.52 -9.36
C SER A 371 -17.71 -20.86 -10.36
N TRP A 372 -17.33 -21.29 -11.57
CA TRP A 372 -18.25 -21.76 -12.64
C TRP A 372 -19.22 -22.87 -12.20
N GLN A 373 -19.02 -23.48 -11.02
CA GLN A 373 -20.08 -24.23 -10.37
C GLN A 373 -21.21 -23.27 -9.98
N SER A 374 -22.33 -23.40 -10.69
CA SER A 374 -23.54 -22.63 -10.49
C SER A 374 -24.20 -22.95 -9.14
N THR A 375 -23.54 -22.56 -8.05
CA THR A 375 -24.07 -22.62 -6.71
C THR A 375 -25.18 -21.58 -6.55
N TRP A 376 -26.12 -21.81 -5.65
CA TRP A 376 -27.24 -20.90 -5.42
C TRP A 376 -26.81 -19.49 -5.03
N GLY A 377 -25.71 -19.34 -4.28
CA GLY A 377 -25.16 -18.04 -3.87
C GLY A 377 -24.69 -17.20 -5.06
N ASN A 378 -24.07 -17.83 -6.05
CA ASN A 378 -23.52 -17.20 -7.25
C ASN A 378 -24.61 -16.62 -8.15
N LYS A 379 -25.68 -17.39 -8.35
CA LYS A 379 -26.88 -16.95 -9.08
C LYS A 379 -27.56 -15.79 -8.36
N LEU A 380 -27.64 -15.83 -7.03
CA LEU A 380 -28.22 -14.74 -6.26
C LEU A 380 -27.40 -13.45 -6.39
N ALA A 381 -26.08 -13.54 -6.31
CA ALA A 381 -25.20 -12.38 -6.38
C ALA A 381 -25.18 -11.74 -7.79
N THR A 382 -25.25 -12.52 -8.87
CA THR A 382 -25.38 -11.98 -10.24
C THR A 382 -26.72 -11.28 -10.44
N VAL A 383 -27.80 -11.87 -9.95
CA VAL A 383 -29.13 -11.26 -9.98
C VAL A 383 -29.15 -9.96 -9.17
N LEU A 384 -28.56 -9.95 -7.97
CA LEU A 384 -28.44 -8.73 -7.15
C LEU A 384 -27.64 -7.63 -7.85
N LEU A 385 -26.51 -7.97 -8.49
CA LEU A 385 -25.73 -6.99 -9.25
C LEU A 385 -26.54 -6.42 -10.42
N GLY A 386 -27.29 -7.28 -11.12
CA GLY A 386 -28.23 -6.87 -12.16
C GLY A 386 -29.28 -5.90 -11.62
N ILE A 387 -29.94 -6.25 -10.51
CA ILE A 387 -30.95 -5.41 -9.85
C ILE A 387 -30.36 -4.05 -9.44
N VAL A 388 -29.18 -4.03 -8.82
CA VAL A 388 -28.52 -2.79 -8.40
C VAL A 388 -28.20 -1.91 -9.60
N THR A 389 -27.64 -2.48 -10.66
CA THR A 389 -27.29 -1.76 -11.89
C THR A 389 -28.54 -1.17 -12.55
N LEU A 390 -29.62 -1.96 -12.64
CA LEU A 390 -30.91 -1.52 -13.18
C LEU A 390 -31.53 -0.44 -12.28
N GLY A 391 -31.43 -0.57 -10.97
CA GLY A 391 -31.84 0.43 -9.98
C GLY A 391 -31.12 1.77 -10.15
N VAL A 392 -29.80 1.77 -10.38
CA VAL A 392 -29.01 2.98 -10.68
C VAL A 392 -29.55 3.68 -11.93
N LEU A 393 -29.83 2.91 -12.99
CA LEU A 393 -30.34 3.43 -14.25
C LEU A 393 -31.77 4.00 -14.11
N LEU A 394 -32.64 3.30 -13.37
CA LEU A 394 -34.01 3.72 -13.09
C LEU A 394 -34.05 5.01 -12.28
N VAL A 395 -33.28 5.08 -11.19
CA VAL A 395 -33.18 6.27 -10.32
C VAL A 395 -32.65 7.49 -11.09
N ARG A 396 -31.95 7.28 -12.21
CA ARG A 396 -31.47 8.35 -13.09
C ARG A 396 -32.46 8.71 -14.22
N SER A 397 -33.46 7.87 -14.48
CA SER A 397 -34.47 8.10 -15.52
C SER A 397 -35.60 8.99 -15.01
N ARG A 398 -35.94 10.03 -15.78
CA ARG A 398 -37.09 10.91 -15.48
C ARG A 398 -38.42 10.14 -15.41
N PHE A 399 -38.54 9.10 -16.23
CA PHE A 399 -39.73 8.26 -16.33
C PHE A 399 -40.08 7.58 -15.00
N PHE A 400 -39.06 7.13 -14.26
CA PHE A 400 -39.23 6.43 -12.99
C PHE A 400 -39.84 7.33 -11.91
N TRP A 401 -39.31 8.55 -11.75
CA TRP A 401 -39.79 9.51 -10.76
C TRP A 401 -41.18 10.05 -11.07
N SER A 402 -41.53 10.18 -12.35
CA SER A 402 -42.86 10.60 -12.78
C SER A 402 -43.91 9.53 -12.48
N LYS A 403 -43.58 8.25 -12.71
CA LYS A 403 -44.48 7.11 -12.43
C LYS A 403 -44.73 6.87 -10.94
N LEU A 404 -43.75 7.20 -10.09
CA LEU A 404 -43.85 7.11 -8.62
C LEU A 404 -44.54 8.32 -7.98
N SER A 405 -44.94 9.33 -8.77
CA SER A 405 -45.60 10.55 -8.28
C SER A 405 -44.75 11.38 -7.31
N VAL A 406 -43.42 11.20 -7.32
CA VAL A 406 -42.48 11.88 -6.40
C VAL A 406 -41.47 12.74 -7.16
N GLU A 407 -41.96 13.55 -8.10
CA GLU A 407 -41.13 14.43 -8.93
C GLU A 407 -40.31 15.45 -8.11
N LYS A 408 -40.73 15.77 -6.89
CA LYS A 408 -40.02 16.66 -5.94
C LYS A 408 -38.58 16.21 -5.61
N PHE A 409 -38.26 14.93 -5.78
CA PHE A 409 -36.91 14.39 -5.52
C PHE A 409 -36.08 14.20 -6.79
N TYR A 410 -36.67 14.37 -7.98
CA TYR A 410 -35.93 14.28 -9.23
C TYR A 410 -35.07 15.52 -9.43
N VAL A 411 -33.76 15.36 -9.36
CA VAL A 411 -32.81 16.42 -9.71
C VAL A 411 -32.54 16.33 -11.22
N PRO A 412 -33.11 17.22 -12.05
CA PRO A 412 -32.93 17.12 -13.48
C PRO A 412 -31.44 17.23 -13.84
N PRO A 413 -30.99 16.48 -14.84
CA PRO A 413 -29.59 16.50 -15.25
C PRO A 413 -29.15 17.94 -15.56
N THR A 414 -30.00 18.72 -16.23
CA THR A 414 -29.91 20.18 -16.49
C THR A 414 -30.69 20.97 -15.45
N LYS A 415 -30.10 22.04 -14.87
CA LYS A 415 -30.94 23.18 -14.45
C LYS A 415 -31.55 23.72 -15.74
N SER A 416 -32.86 23.62 -15.91
CA SER A 416 -33.55 24.46 -16.89
C SER A 416 -33.18 25.88 -16.54
N ARG A 417 -32.68 26.62 -17.53
CA ARG A 417 -32.61 28.06 -17.41
C ARG A 417 -34.03 28.60 -17.47
#